data_AF-A0A336MU36-F1
#
_entry.id   AF-A0A336MU36-F1
#
_cell.length_a   1.000
_cell.length_b   1.000
_cell.length_c   1.000
_cell.angle_alpha   90.00
_cell.angle_beta   90.00
_cell.angle_gamma   90.00
#
_symmetry.space_group_name_H-M   'P 1'
#
loop_
_entity.id
_entity.type
_entity.pdbx_description
1 polymer ?
#
loop_
_entity_poly.entity_id
_entity_poly.type
_entity_poly.pdbx_seq_one_letter_code
_entity_poly.pdbx_strand_id
1 'polypeptide(L)' 'MKVYSVNLQQMDKTLEDAFSVLNEESRDLFLPRNIPEMFEIPSAMEFLRDNVSKNIPLVIREGCKWPCIEKWSSQYFM' A
#
# COMPACT_ATOMS: atom_id res chain seq x y z
N MET A 1 42.30 3.03 24.86
CA MET A 1 40.87 3.00 24.48
C MET A 1 40.70 4.03 23.36
N LYS A 2 40.58 3.60 22.09
CA LYS A 2 40.40 4.54 20.97
C LYS A 2 38.93 4.93 20.93
N VAL A 3 38.63 6.18 21.23
CA VAL A 3 37.31 6.77 21.01
C VAL A 3 37.19 6.95 19.50
N TYR A 4 36.38 6.12 18.84
CA TYR A 4 36.03 6.33 17.44
C TYR A 4 35.14 7.56 17.37
N SER A 5 35.69 8.69 16.94
CA SER A 5 34.91 9.85 16.55
C SER A 5 34.10 9.47 15.31
N VAL A 6 32.83 9.16 15.49
CA VAL A 6 31.90 8.92 14.38
C VAL A 6 31.75 10.23 13.62
N ASN A 7 32.15 10.23 12.35
CA ASN A 7 31.93 11.36 11.47
C ASN A 7 30.44 11.44 11.14
N LEU A 8 29.75 12.43 11.71
CA LEU A 8 28.29 12.62 11.57
C LEU A 8 27.86 12.71 10.10
N GLN A 9 28.64 13.35 9.24
CA GLN A 9 28.33 13.46 7.80
C GLN A 9 28.39 12.10 7.08
N GLN A 10 29.30 11.23 7.51
CA GLN A 10 29.38 9.87 6.97
C GLN A 10 28.22 9.00 7.47
N MET A 11 27.74 9.25 8.69
CA MET A 11 26.62 8.53 9.29
C MET A 11 25.30 8.88 8.62
N ASP A 12 25.07 10.17 8.33
CA ASP A 12 23.88 10.64 7.59
C ASP A 12 23.81 10.00 6.20
N LYS A 13 24.93 9.98 5.46
CA LYS A 13 24.99 9.33 4.15
C LYS A 13 24.73 7.82 4.21
N THR A 14 25.30 7.15 5.21
CA THR A 14 25.09 5.70 5.39
C THR A 14 23.63 5.37 5.69
N LEU A 15 22.94 6.25 6.42
CA LEU A 15 21.52 6.09 6.73
C LEU A 15 20.64 6.34 5.50
N GLU A 16 20.95 7.36 4.70
CA GLU A 16 20.28 7.64 3.43
C GLU A 16 20.40 6.45 2.45
N ASP A 17 21.61 5.91 2.29
CA ASP A 17 21.87 4.74 1.45
C ASP A 17 21.04 3.52 1.94
N ALA A 18 20.99 3.30 3.25
CA ALA A 18 20.22 2.21 3.85
C ALA A 18 18.71 2.36 3.58
N PHE A 19 18.15 3.57 3.65
CA PHE A 19 16.75 3.81 3.31
C PHE A 19 16.48 3.68 1.81
N SER A 20 17.41 4.06 0.96
CA SER A 20 17.29 3.85 -0.49
C SER A 20 17.19 2.36 -0.81
N VAL A 21 18.10 1.55 -0.27
CA VAL A 21 18.08 0.10 -0.44
C VAL A 21 16.79 -0.50 0.14
N LEU A 22 16.38 -0.11 1.35
CA LEU A 22 15.14 -0.60 1.93
C LEU A 22 13.92 -0.30 1.04
N ASN A 23 13.85 0.90 0.46
CA ASN A 23 12.76 1.30 -0.40
C ASN A 23 12.73 0.51 -1.72
N GLU A 24 13.89 0.30 -2.35
CA GLU A 24 14.01 -0.50 -3.58
C GLU A 24 13.64 -1.97 -3.33
N GLU A 25 14.23 -2.59 -2.30
CA GLU A 25 13.97 -3.99 -1.96
C GLU A 25 12.53 -4.22 -1.51
N SER A 26 11.93 -3.29 -0.75
CA SER A 26 10.51 -3.38 -0.36
C SER A 26 9.59 -3.32 -1.57
N ARG A 27 9.93 -2.48 -2.56
CA ARG A 27 9.17 -2.36 -3.81
C ARG A 27 9.25 -3.62 -4.66
N ASP A 28 10.38 -4.30 -4.69
CA ASP A 28 10.55 -5.51 -5.48
C ASP A 28 10.06 -6.77 -4.76
N LEU A 29 10.12 -6.81 -3.43
CA LEU A 29 9.75 -8.00 -2.64
C LEU A 29 8.23 -8.16 -2.49
N PHE A 30 7.50 -7.10 -2.10
CA PHE A 30 6.10 -7.27 -1.69
C PHE A 30 5.12 -6.20 -2.16
N LEU A 31 5.59 -5.03 -2.63
CA LEU A 31 4.67 -4.01 -3.17
C LEU A 31 4.34 -4.31 -4.63
N PRO A 32 3.06 -4.45 -5.00
CA PRO A 32 2.70 -4.66 -6.39
C PRO A 32 2.94 -3.37 -7.20
N ARG A 33 3.35 -3.54 -8.46
CA ARG A 33 3.59 -2.41 -9.38
C ARG A 33 2.30 -1.73 -9.86
N ASN A 34 1.18 -2.45 -9.81
CA ASN A 34 -0.15 -1.96 -10.17
C ASN A 34 -1.14 -2.32 -9.06
N ILE A 35 -2.21 -1.56 -8.94
CA ILE A 35 -3.28 -1.88 -7.99
C ILE A 35 -4.08 -3.06 -8.57
N PRO A 36 -4.13 -4.21 -7.88
CA PRO A 36 -4.91 -5.35 -8.34
C PRO A 36 -6.40 -5.02 -8.31
N GLU A 37 -7.15 -5.67 -9.21
CA GLU A 37 -8.58 -5.50 -9.34
C GLU A 37 -9.26 -6.88 -9.34
N MET A 38 -10.42 -6.97 -8.70
CA MET A 38 -11.24 -8.17 -8.71
C MET A 38 -12.72 -7.84 -8.88
N PHE A 39 -13.48 -8.74 -9.49
CA PHE A 39 -14.93 -8.60 -9.69
C PHE A 39 -15.74 -9.36 -8.64
N GLU A 40 -15.15 -10.39 -8.04
CA GLU A 40 -15.78 -11.16 -6.97
C GLU A 40 -15.44 -10.55 -5.61
N ILE A 41 -16.38 -10.60 -4.66
CA ILE A 41 -16.12 -10.12 -3.29
C ILE A 41 -15.37 -11.23 -2.55
N PRO A 42 -14.15 -10.96 -2.03
CA PRO A 42 -13.39 -11.97 -1.30
C PRO A 42 -14.08 -12.30 0.03
N SER A 43 -13.85 -13.51 0.55
CA SER A 43 -14.23 -13.78 1.93
C SER A 43 -13.45 -12.89 2.90
N ALA A 44 -13.99 -12.68 4.11
CA ALA A 44 -13.31 -11.87 5.11
C ALA A 44 -11.89 -12.37 5.44
N MET A 45 -11.68 -13.68 5.41
CA MET A 45 -10.37 -14.28 5.69
C MET A 45 -9.38 -14.06 4.55
N GLU A 46 -9.83 -14.16 3.29
CA GLU A 46 -9.00 -13.88 2.11
C GLU A 46 -8.60 -12.41 2.07
N PHE A 47 -9.56 -11.49 2.26
CA PHE A 47 -9.29 -10.05 2.29
C PHE A 47 -8.32 -9.67 3.41
N LEU A 48 -8.49 -10.26 4.60
CA LEU A 48 -7.57 -10.03 5.71
C LEU A 48 -6.16 -10.50 5.36
N ARG A 49 -6.00 -11.75 4.90
CA ARG A 49 -4.71 -12.36 4.60
C ARG A 49 -3.99 -11.67 3.44
N ASP A 50 -4.71 -11.35 2.37
CA ASP A 50 -4.12 -10.98 1.10
C ASP A 50 -4.02 -9.46 0.88
N ASN A 51 -4.78 -8.66 1.64
CA ASN A 51 -4.76 -7.20 1.50
C ASN A 51 -4.41 -6.50 2.81
N VAL A 52 -5.22 -6.71 3.86
CA VAL A 52 -5.06 -5.96 5.13
C VAL A 52 -3.74 -6.30 5.83
N SER A 53 -3.44 -7.58 6.03
CA SER A 53 -2.22 -8.03 6.71
C SER A 53 -0.95 -7.67 5.96
N LYS A 54 -1.01 -7.58 4.62
CA LYS A 54 0.12 -7.20 3.77
C LYS A 54 0.19 -5.68 3.54
N ASN A 55 -0.83 -4.93 3.97
CA ASN A 55 -1.00 -3.50 3.71
C ASN A 55 -0.97 -3.15 2.20
N ILE A 56 -1.67 -3.95 1.38
CA ILE A 56 -1.68 -3.82 -0.10
C ILE A 56 -3.07 -3.36 -0.57
N PRO A 57 -3.15 -2.35 -1.45
CA PRO A 57 -4.43 -1.86 -1.99
C PRO A 57 -5.10 -2.89 -2.93
N LEU A 58 -6.42 -2.78 -3.06
CA LEU A 58 -7.23 -3.61 -3.96
C LEU A 58 -8.47 -2.84 -4.39
N VAL A 59 -8.81 -2.91 -5.68
CA VAL A 59 -10.09 -2.41 -6.20
C VAL A 59 -11.05 -3.60 -6.34
N ILE A 60 -12.17 -3.54 -5.63
CA ILE A 60 -13.26 -4.53 -5.78
C ILE A 60 -14.31 -3.90 -6.71
N ARG A 61 -14.30 -4.32 -7.98
CA ARG A 61 -15.32 -3.93 -8.96
C ARG A 61 -16.61 -4.67 -8.67
N GLU A 62 -17.73 -4.01 -8.94
CA GLU A 62 -19.09 -4.56 -8.73
C GLU A 62 -19.38 -5.02 -7.28
N GLY A 63 -18.55 -4.63 -6.30
CA GLY A 63 -18.71 -5.00 -4.89
C GLY A 63 -19.87 -4.29 -4.19
N CYS A 64 -20.38 -3.20 -4.76
CA CYS A 64 -21.50 -2.45 -4.22
C CYS A 64 -22.80 -2.78 -4.98
N LYS A 65 -23.83 -3.21 -4.26
CA LYS A 65 -25.21 -3.38 -4.78
C LYS A 65 -26.17 -2.37 -4.16
N TRP A 66 -25.69 -1.14 -4.00
CA TRP A 66 -26.41 -0.11 -3.28
C TRP A 66 -27.35 0.66 -4.22
N PRO A 67 -28.57 1.04 -3.78
CA PRO A 67 -29.50 1.80 -4.61
C PRO A 67 -28.96 3.14 -5.11
N CYS A 68 -27.93 3.68 -4.45
CA CYS A 68 -27.29 4.93 -4.87
C CYS A 68 -26.70 4.84 -6.28
N ILE A 69 -26.25 3.67 -6.72
CA ILE A 69 -25.63 3.48 -8.04
C ILE A 69 -26.61 3.86 -9.16
N GLU A 70 -27.90 3.57 -8.98
CA GLU A 70 -28.94 3.86 -9.98
C GLU A 70 -29.64 5.20 -9.71
N LYS A 71 -29.76 5.59 -8.43
CA LYS A 71 -30.62 6.71 -8.03
C LYS A 71 -29.87 8.03 -7.90
N TRP A 72 -28.60 8.01 -7.51
CA TRP A 72 -27.88 9.24 -7.22
C TRP A 72 -27.50 9.94 -8.51
N SER A 73 -28.21 11.04 -8.78
CA SER A 73 -27.89 12.01 -9.80
C SER A 73 -28.05 13.41 -9.21
N SER A 74 -27.50 14.44 -9.86
CA SER A 74 -27.72 15.82 -9.43
C SER A 74 -29.22 16.15 -9.34
N GLN A 75 -30.04 15.60 -10.24
CA GLN A 75 -31.49 15.77 -10.25
C GLN A 75 -32.19 15.06 -9.08
N TYR A 76 -31.67 13.94 -8.59
CA TYR A 76 -32.24 13.26 -7.42
C TYR A 76 -32.05 14.07 -6.12
N PHE A 77 -31.03 14.91 -6.06
CA PHE A 77 -30.65 15.69 -4.87
C PHE A 77 -31.04 17.17 -4.91
N MET A 78 -31.61 17.65 -6.03
CA MET A 78 -32.20 18.99 -6.14
C MET A 78 -33.69 18.94 -5.84
#